data_AF-A0A9D8G5P2-F1
#
_entry.id   AF-A0A9D8G5P2-F1
#
_cell.length_a   1.000
_cell.length_b   1.000
_cell.length_c   1.000
_cell.angle_alpha   90.00
_cell.angle_beta   90.00
_cell.angle_gamma   90.00
#
_symmetry.space_group_name_H-M   'P 1'
#
loop_
_entity.id
_entity.type
_entity.pdbx_description
1 polymer ?
#
loop_
_entity_poly.entity_id
_entity_poly.type
_entity_poly.pdbx_seq_one_letter_code
_entity_poly.pdbx_strand_id
1 'polypeptide(L)'
;MKVLHIGLLALGCMVGCRLQAEEAVEVRLIAVQDTRSELAEIDQEIDKLTNQRNLYLAKATRLQNQGDRLQFENNNLIDARRAWQQAQIHREIATRIQEEIDILEKRKQKLLQESKPSSAQPS
;
A
#
# COMPACT_ATOMS: atom_id res chain seq x y z
N MET A 1 -29.66 -77.31 1.30
CA MET A 1 -29.45 -76.49 0.08
C MET A 1 -29.04 -75.11 0.54
N LYS A 2 -27.80 -74.69 0.25
CA LYS A 2 -27.21 -73.40 0.63
C LYS A 2 -27.05 -72.59 -0.65
N VAL A 3 -27.67 -71.42 -0.74
CA VAL A 3 -27.40 -70.44 -1.79
C VAL A 3 -26.90 -69.17 -1.11
N LEU A 4 -25.59 -68.94 -1.22
CA LEU A 4 -24.91 -67.72 -0.77
C LEU A 4 -25.17 -66.63 -1.82
N HIS A 5 -25.75 -65.51 -1.41
CA HIS A 5 -25.74 -64.26 -2.19
C HIS A 5 -24.62 -63.38 -1.66
N ILE A 6 -23.51 -63.32 -2.39
CA ILE A 6 -22.47 -62.31 -2.23
C ILE A 6 -22.31 -61.65 -3.59
N GLY A 7 -22.48 -60.34 -3.65
CA GLY A 7 -21.98 -59.55 -4.76
C GLY A 7 -22.85 -58.38 -5.16
N LEU A 8 -22.88 -57.32 -4.35
CA LEU A 8 -23.15 -55.97 -4.85
C LEU A 8 -22.72 -54.95 -3.80
N LEU A 9 -21.50 -54.42 -3.88
CA LEU A 9 -21.06 -53.18 -3.22
C LEU A 9 -19.58 -52.90 -3.55
N ALA A 10 -19.28 -52.46 -4.77
CA ALA A 10 -17.96 -51.91 -5.09
C ALA A 10 -18.01 -51.08 -6.38
N LEU A 11 -18.75 -49.97 -6.42
CA LEU A 11 -18.68 -49.05 -7.58
C LEU A 11 -19.06 -47.59 -7.25
N GLY A 12 -18.87 -47.15 -6.00
CA GLY A 12 -19.30 -45.81 -5.54
C GLY A 12 -18.20 -44.79 -5.23
N CYS A 13 -16.91 -45.11 -5.35
CA CYS A 13 -15.84 -44.30 -4.74
C CYS A 13 -14.83 -43.67 -5.72
N MET A 14 -15.21 -43.39 -6.97
CA MET A 14 -14.29 -42.82 -7.97
C MET A 14 -14.77 -41.51 -8.63
N VAL A 15 -15.95 -41.01 -8.28
CA VAL A 15 -16.49 -39.75 -8.86
C VAL A 15 -16.35 -38.55 -7.89
N GLY A 16 -16.08 -38.79 -6.60
CA GLY A 16 -16.04 -37.75 -5.57
C GLY A 16 -14.80 -36.83 -5.58
N CYS A 17 -13.68 -37.25 -6.17
CA CYS A 17 -12.43 -36.47 -6.07
C CYS A 17 -12.22 -35.41 -7.16
N ARG A 18 -13.04 -35.36 -8.22
CA ARG A 18 -12.85 -34.37 -9.31
C ARG A 18 -13.58 -33.04 -9.10
N LEU A 19 -14.64 -32.99 -8.27
CA LEU A 19 -15.40 -31.75 -8.06
C LEU A 19 -14.75 -30.76 -7.07
N GLN A 20 -13.80 -31.18 -6.23
CA GLN A 20 -13.18 -30.29 -5.24
C GLN A 20 -11.98 -29.50 -5.79
N ALA A 21 -11.49 -29.80 -7.00
CA ALA A 21 -10.32 -29.13 -7.56
C ALA A 21 -10.66 -27.84 -8.32
N GLU A 22 -11.88 -27.70 -8.86
CA GLU A 22 -12.25 -26.54 -9.68
C GLU A 22 -12.64 -25.31 -8.85
N GLU A 23 -13.37 -25.46 -7.73
CA GLU A 23 -13.71 -24.34 -6.83
C GLU A 23 -12.47 -23.68 -6.21
N ALA A 24 -11.41 -24.44 -5.92
CA ALA A 24 -10.20 -23.91 -5.31
C ALA A 24 -9.38 -22.99 -6.26
N VAL A 25 -9.56 -23.12 -7.58
CA VAL A 25 -8.84 -22.32 -8.59
C VAL A 25 -9.51 -20.96 -8.76
N GLU A 26 -10.84 -20.92 -8.75
CA GLU A 26 -11.61 -19.68 -8.95
C GLU A 26 -11.46 -18.72 -7.75
N VAL A 27 -11.49 -19.24 -6.52
CA VAL A 27 -11.29 -18.43 -5.29
C VAL A 27 -9.91 -17.79 -5.23
N ARG A 28 -8.86 -18.48 -5.73
CA ARG A 28 -7.50 -17.92 -5.78
C ARG A 28 -7.38 -16.80 -6.82
N LEU A 29 -8.09 -16.89 -7.93
CA LEU A 29 -8.07 -15.87 -8.99
C LEU A 29 -8.72 -14.57 -8.54
N ILE A 30 -9.83 -14.64 -7.80
CA ILE A 30 -10.51 -13.47 -7.23
C ILE A 30 -9.61 -12.76 -6.21
N ALA A 31 -9.01 -13.51 -5.27
CA ALA A 31 -8.12 -12.94 -4.25
C ALA A 31 -6.88 -12.23 -4.83
N VAL A 32 -6.33 -12.75 -5.94
CA VAL A 32 -5.20 -12.11 -6.64
C VAL A 32 -5.63 -10.83 -7.36
N GLN A 33 -6.85 -10.77 -7.92
CA GLN A 33 -7.37 -9.54 -8.53
C GLN A 33 -7.61 -8.46 -7.48
N ASP A 34 -8.18 -8.81 -6.33
CA ASP A 34 -8.44 -7.87 -5.23
C ASP A 34 -7.14 -7.25 -4.71
N THR A 35 -6.08 -8.06 -4.54
CA THR A 35 -4.77 -7.58 -4.09
C THR A 35 -4.13 -6.64 -5.11
N ARG A 36 -4.30 -6.90 -6.41
CA ARG A 36 -3.78 -6.02 -7.47
C ARG A 36 -4.52 -4.68 -7.50
N SER A 37 -5.84 -4.68 -7.29
CA SER A 37 -6.63 -3.45 -7.19
C SER A 37 -6.19 -2.62 -5.99
N GLU A 38 -6.06 -3.26 -4.82
CA GLU A 38 -5.62 -2.59 -3.59
C GLU A 38 -4.22 -1.98 -3.74
N LEU A 39 -3.28 -2.70 -4.37
CA LEU A 39 -1.94 -2.17 -4.65
C LEU A 39 -1.98 -0.95 -5.58
N ALA A 40 -2.85 -0.96 -6.59
CA ALA A 40 -3.01 0.16 -7.52
C ALA A 40 -3.60 1.40 -6.81
N GLU A 41 -4.57 1.22 -5.92
CA GLU A 41 -5.14 2.29 -5.11
C GLU A 41 -4.11 2.91 -4.17
N ILE A 42 -3.30 2.08 -3.52
CA ILE A 42 -2.20 2.55 -2.65
C ILE A 42 -1.20 3.38 -3.47
N ASP A 43 -0.82 2.93 -4.66
CA ASP A 43 0.12 3.66 -5.52
C ASP A 43 -0.43 5.01 -5.97
N GLN A 44 -1.71 5.08 -6.34
CA GLN A 44 -2.36 6.34 -6.68
C GLN A 44 -2.38 7.32 -5.51
N GLU A 45 -2.64 6.84 -4.29
CA GLU A 45 -2.65 7.71 -3.12
C GLU A 45 -1.24 8.17 -2.74
N ILE A 46 -0.22 7.31 -2.85
CA ILE A 46 1.19 7.68 -2.67
C ILE A 46 1.58 8.79 -3.66
N ASP A 47 1.21 8.68 -4.93
CA ASP A 47 1.49 9.70 -5.94
C ASP A 47 0.81 11.03 -5.61
N LYS A 48 -0.45 10.98 -5.19
CA LYS A 48 -1.21 12.17 -4.77
C LYS A 48 -0.56 12.86 -3.56
N LEU A 49 -0.23 12.11 -2.52
CA LEU A 49 0.45 12.63 -1.34
C LEU A 49 1.85 13.17 -1.67
N THR A 50 2.59 12.48 -2.53
CA THR A 50 3.91 12.93 -2.99
C THR A 50 3.84 14.29 -3.68
N ASN A 51 2.84 14.49 -4.56
CA ASN A 51 2.61 15.77 -5.22
C ASN A 51 2.26 16.87 -4.21
N GLN A 52 1.41 16.57 -3.21
CA GLN A 52 1.07 17.52 -2.16
C GLN A 52 2.28 17.89 -1.28
N ARG A 53 3.07 16.90 -0.86
CA ARG A 53 4.32 17.10 -0.12
C ARG A 53 5.27 18.03 -0.88
N ASN A 54 5.50 17.75 -2.16
CA ASN A 54 6.38 18.56 -3.01
C ASN A 54 5.87 19.99 -3.17
N LEU A 55 4.55 20.19 -3.27
CA LEU A 55 3.95 21.52 -3.28
C LEU A 55 4.24 22.30 -1.99
N TYR A 56 4.08 21.67 -0.82
CA TYR A 56 4.36 22.32 0.46
C TYR A 56 5.85 22.61 0.67
N LEU A 57 6.74 21.70 0.25
CA LEU A 57 8.18 21.94 0.26
C LEU A 57 8.56 23.12 -0.65
N ALA A 58 7.98 23.21 -1.85
CA ALA A 58 8.20 24.35 -2.74
C ALA A 58 7.73 25.68 -2.12
N LYS A 59 6.57 25.69 -1.44
CA LYS A 59 6.10 26.86 -0.68
C LYS A 59 7.05 27.24 0.45
N ALA A 60 7.50 26.26 1.24
CA ALA A 60 8.45 26.47 2.32
C ALA A 60 9.76 27.09 1.81
N THR A 61 10.32 26.57 0.71
CA THR A 61 11.54 27.11 0.10
C THR A 61 11.36 28.55 -0.38
N ARG A 62 10.23 28.88 -1.00
CA ARG A 62 9.94 30.26 -1.44
C ARG A 62 9.89 31.22 -0.25
N LEU A 63 9.21 30.84 0.82
CA LEU A 63 9.09 31.65 2.05
C LEU A 63 10.43 31.76 2.79
N GLN A 64 11.23 30.70 2.82
CA GLN A 64 12.59 30.74 3.35
C GLN A 64 13.42 31.79 2.60
N ASN A 65 13.46 31.69 1.26
CA ASN A 65 14.19 32.63 0.41
C ASN A 65 13.67 34.06 0.56
N GLN A 66 12.38 34.26 0.84
CA GLN A 66 11.81 35.57 1.11
C GLN A 66 12.30 36.12 2.45
N GLY A 67 12.25 35.33 3.52
CA GLY A 67 12.78 35.74 4.82
C GLY A 67 14.28 36.05 4.75
N ASP A 68 15.03 35.24 3.99
CA ASP A 68 16.46 35.41 3.79
C ASP A 68 16.82 36.70 3.05
N ARG A 69 15.91 37.24 2.22
CA ARG A 69 16.07 38.56 1.58
C ARG A 69 15.68 39.69 2.54
N LEU A 70 14.51 39.57 3.18
CA LEU A 70 13.95 40.59 4.06
C LEU A 70 14.86 40.90 5.25
N GLN A 71 15.65 39.94 5.74
CA GLN A 71 16.58 40.19 6.84
C GLN A 71 17.67 41.23 6.50
N PHE A 72 17.99 41.40 5.20
CA PHE A 72 18.97 42.37 4.73
C PHE A 72 18.35 43.70 4.30
N GLU A 73 17.02 43.81 4.31
CA GLU A 73 16.31 45.04 4.00
C GLU A 73 16.03 45.85 5.27
N ASN A 74 16.41 47.14 5.25
CA ASN A 74 16.23 48.17 6.28
C ASN A 74 15.16 47.88 7.37
N ASN A 75 15.55 47.19 8.45
CA ASN A 75 14.71 46.87 9.61
C ASN A 75 13.49 45.96 9.39
N ASN A 76 13.42 45.20 8.29
CA ASN A 76 12.32 44.25 8.02
C ASN A 76 12.47 42.90 8.77
N LEU A 77 13.16 42.87 9.90
CA LEU A 77 13.43 41.65 10.68
C LEU A 77 12.14 40.95 11.17
N ILE A 78 11.09 41.72 11.44
CA ILE A 78 9.79 41.17 11.86
C ILE A 78 9.16 40.36 10.72
N ASP A 79 9.17 40.89 9.50
CA ASP A 79 8.59 40.21 8.35
C ASP A 79 9.46 39.05 7.87
N ALA A 80 10.79 39.16 7.98
CA ALA A 80 11.70 38.04 7.79
C ALA A 80 11.36 36.87 8.73
N ARG A 81 11.17 37.16 10.03
CA ARG A 81 10.77 36.16 11.03
C ARG A 81 9.42 35.52 10.69
N ARG A 82 8.43 36.31 10.28
CA ARG A 82 7.11 35.78 9.86
C ARG A 82 7.23 34.83 8.67
N ALA A 83 8.03 35.19 7.66
CA ALA A 83 8.25 34.35 6.49
C ALA A 83 8.92 33.02 6.87
N TRP A 84 9.93 33.03 7.74
CA TRP A 84 10.55 31.80 8.24
C TRP A 84 9.60 30.94 9.07
N GLN A 85 8.75 31.54 9.92
CA GLN A 85 7.72 30.80 10.66
C GLN A 85 6.72 30.12 9.72
N GLN A 86 6.26 30.81 8.68
CA GLN A 86 5.37 30.20 7.68
C GLN A 86 6.08 29.10 6.88
N ALA A 87 7.37 29.28 6.54
CA ALA A 87 8.17 28.25 5.91
C ALA A 87 8.24 26.99 6.78
N GLN A 88 8.44 27.16 8.09
CA GLN A 88 8.48 26.07 9.05
C GLN A 88 7.15 25.32 9.15
N ILE A 89 6.02 26.04 9.21
CA ILE A 89 4.67 25.43 9.19
C ILE A 89 4.49 24.56 7.95
N HIS A 90 4.91 25.02 6.77
CA HIS A 90 4.81 24.23 5.55
C HIS A 90 5.73 23.01 5.55
N ARG A 91 6.92 23.09 6.17
CA ARG A 91 7.79 21.92 6.37
C ARG A 91 7.12 20.89 7.27
N GLU A 92 6.50 21.31 8.37
CA GLU A 92 5.79 20.42 9.27
C GLU A 92 4.62 19.70 8.58
N ILE A 93 3.88 20.41 7.73
CA ILE A 93 2.83 19.79 6.90
C ILE A 93 3.43 18.75 5.95
N ALA A 94 4.53 19.09 5.26
CA ALA A 94 5.21 18.15 4.37
C ALA A 94 5.74 16.91 5.12
N THR A 95 6.22 17.07 6.36
CA THR A 95 6.65 15.96 7.22
C THR A 95 5.49 15.03 7.56
N ARG A 96 4.33 15.56 7.95
CA ARG A 96 3.14 14.71 8.24
C ARG A 96 2.69 13.94 7.00
N ILE A 97 2.70 14.57 5.83
CA ILE A 97 2.39 13.89 4.56
C ILE A 97 3.42 12.78 4.28
N GLN A 98 4.70 12.99 4.60
CA GLN A 98 5.71 11.94 4.47
C GLN A 98 5.43 10.76 5.40
N GLU A 99 5.01 11.01 6.65
CA GLU A 99 4.62 9.95 7.58
C GLU A 99 3.45 9.11 7.04
N GLU A 100 2.47 9.75 6.39
CA GLU A 100 1.36 9.06 5.71
C GLU A 100 1.85 8.20 4.53
N ILE A 101 2.77 8.72 3.71
CA ILE A 101 3.41 7.96 2.63
C ILE A 101 4.13 6.73 3.19
N ASP A 102 4.91 6.88 4.27
CA ASP A 102 5.65 5.79 4.88
C ASP A 102 4.71 4.68 5.42
N ILE A 103 3.53 5.05 5.93
CA ILE A 103 2.50 4.10 6.37
C ILE A 103 1.95 3.31 5.17
N LEU A 104 1.64 3.99 4.06
CA LEU A 104 1.15 3.35 2.83
C LEU A 104 2.20 2.43 2.21
N GLU A 105 3.46 2.85 2.17
CA GLU A 105 4.56 2.01 1.67
C GLU A 105 4.74 0.75 2.51
N LYS A 106 4.63 0.85 3.85
CA LYS A 106 4.64 -0.32 4.73
C LYS A 106 3.46 -1.26 4.45
N ARG A 107 2.26 -0.71 4.21
CA ARG A 107 1.08 -1.51 3.84
C ARG A 107 1.30 -2.23 2.50
N LYS A 108 1.79 -1.52 1.49
CA LYS A 108 2.17 -2.09 0.19
C LYS A 108 3.15 -3.25 0.33
N GLN A 109 4.18 -3.09 1.15
CA GLN A 109 5.17 -4.13 1.40
C GLN A 109 4.55 -5.38 2.05
N LYS A 110 3.61 -5.22 2.99
CA LYS A 110 2.90 -6.36 3.60
C LYS A 110 2.06 -7.14 2.59
N LEU A 111 1.25 -6.44 1.79
CA LEU A 111 0.46 -7.06 0.72
C LEU A 111 1.33 -7.81 -0.28
N LEU A 112 2.48 -7.25 -0.64
CA LEU A 112 3.45 -7.90 -1.53
C LEU A 112 4.07 -9.17 -0.90
N GLN A 113 4.30 -9.18 0.42
CA GLN A 113 4.80 -10.37 1.11
C GLN A 113 3.73 -11.47 1.21
N GLU A 114 2.49 -11.11 1.51
CA GLU A 114 1.36 -12.04 1.60
C GLU A 114 1.01 -12.64 0.22
N SER A 115 1.16 -11.87 -0.85
CA SER A 115 0.92 -12.32 -2.22
C SER A 115 2.01 -13.24 -2.80
N LYS A 116 3.21 -13.26 -2.21
CA LYS A 116 4.26 -14.20 -2.61
C LYS A 116 3.96 -15.55 -1.95
N PRO A 117 3.65 -16.63 -2.71
CA PRO A 117 3.53 -17.94 -2.11
C PRO A 117 4.86 -18.30 -1.47
N SER A 118 4.84 -18.72 -0.20
CA SER A 118 5.97 -19.28 0.54
C SER A 118 6.54 -20.47 -0.24
N SER A 119 7.45 -20.22 -1.18
CA SER A 119 8.08 -21.23 -2.03
C SER A 119 9.53 -21.51 -1.62
N ALA A 120 9.88 -21.24 -0.36
CA ALA A 120 11.21 -21.48 0.17
C ALA A 120 11.11 -21.94 1.63
N GLN A 121 10.74 -23.20 1.84
CA GLN A 121 11.30 -23.93 2.98
C GLN A 121 12.69 -24.42 2.55
N PRO A 122 13.79 -23.92 3.14
CA PRO A 122 15.09 -24.54 2.97
C PRO A 122 15.10 -25.90 3.69
N SER A 123 15.47 -26.92 2.93
CA SER A 123 15.69 -28.31 3.36
C SER A 123 16.81 -28.44 4.38
#